data_AF-A0A6C0H420-F1
#
_entry.id   AF-A0A6C0H420-F1
#
_cell.length_a   1.000
_cell.length_b   1.000
_cell.length_c   1.000
_cell.angle_alpha   90.00
_cell.angle_beta   90.00
_cell.angle_gamma   90.00
#
_symmetry.space_group_name_H-M   'P 1'
#
loop_
_entity.id
_entity.type
_entity.pdbx_description
1 polymer ?
#
loop_
_entity_poly.entity_id
_entity_poly.type
_entity_poly.pdbx_seq_one_letter_code
_entity_poly.pdbx_strand_id
1 'polypeptide(L)'
;MLEELCEEITSTYDTNILDNQSKIVQKQFLDISLKNRNNTTNPGKKVLMNLICNHYSRGVQKPKAEFIEGPKSLSIHWHPDYKKIIYIFGEWHINFMDCKMFKKDAVTVPIEDYLYDLMLSTDVFLDIYIEFSSYKGGEYSPPYVPALADEDELFKKFRTCLQYNTRSDASCRLARVHYFDIRDNNIKEQDMEEDKITILWLKQKIQNIIITNRGNKALCVYFLKRLIKKYPKISTLLSELVQDDIEKVCEFLKKQLAEEPSIKKELGKIVENPELKKKILTFYGKIISKEIKSVIPDIKKYIMNILNYKLESKDVLFKSMKTINTRLLEVMICFADVYLLARMFKDFDMSEMEKKAYKGATDQPIRAKNIIIYCGDIHAINYRKFLKRIGFYQIDHSGNLKEDIIKPIPNTPKSCLDMRDIMQPLFSYNRYHL
;
A
#
# COMPACT_ATOMS: atom_id res chain seq x y z
N MET A 1 0.07 -35.90 10.54
CA MET A 1 -0.97 -35.13 11.24
C MET A 1 -0.41 -34.02 12.14
N LEU A 2 0.29 -34.30 13.26
CA LEU A 2 0.80 -33.21 14.12
C LEU A 2 1.94 -32.42 13.46
N GLU A 3 2.83 -33.10 12.72
CA GLU A 3 3.90 -32.45 11.94
C GLU A 3 3.32 -31.54 10.85
N GLU A 4 2.38 -32.05 10.05
CA GLU A 4 1.65 -31.26 9.03
C GLU A 4 0.95 -30.04 9.64
N LEU A 5 0.31 -30.19 10.81
CA LEU A 5 -0.31 -29.09 11.53
C LEU A 5 0.73 -28.03 11.95
N CYS A 6 1.87 -28.46 12.47
CA CYS A 6 2.98 -27.57 12.82
C CYS A 6 3.55 -26.86 11.60
N GLU A 7 3.74 -27.55 10.48
CA GLU A 7 4.19 -26.97 9.21
C GLU A 7 3.18 -25.95 8.68
N GLU A 8 1.89 -26.25 8.75
CA GLU A 8 0.85 -25.36 8.27
C GLU A 8 0.75 -24.08 9.11
N ILE A 9 0.74 -24.22 10.44
CA ILE A 9 0.68 -23.07 11.34
C ILE A 9 1.96 -22.23 11.26
N THR A 10 3.14 -22.86 11.14
CA THR A 10 4.41 -22.11 11.02
C THR A 10 4.60 -21.45 9.65
N SER A 11 4.01 -22.00 8.59
CA SER A 11 4.09 -21.38 7.26
C SER A 11 3.05 -20.27 7.04
N THR A 12 1.89 -20.37 7.69
CA THR A 12 0.79 -19.40 7.53
C THR A 12 0.72 -18.35 8.64
N TYR A 13 1.20 -18.67 9.84
CA TYR A 13 0.97 -17.90 11.05
C TYR A 13 -0.53 -17.57 11.23
N ASP A 14 -1.39 -18.55 10.95
CA ASP A 14 -2.83 -18.47 11.15
C ASP A 14 -3.25 -19.51 12.20
N THR A 15 -3.78 -19.03 13.33
CA THR A 15 -4.14 -19.91 14.45
C THR A 15 -5.54 -20.50 14.33
N ASN A 16 -6.40 -19.99 13.43
CA ASN A 16 -7.73 -20.55 13.19
C ASN A 16 -7.67 -22.00 12.67
N ILE A 17 -6.51 -22.43 12.15
CA ILE A 17 -6.25 -23.82 11.78
C ILE A 17 -6.45 -24.77 12.98
N LEU A 18 -6.23 -24.28 14.21
CA LEU A 18 -6.40 -25.06 15.44
C LEU A 18 -7.87 -25.30 15.80
N ASP A 19 -8.81 -24.52 15.27
CA ASP A 19 -10.24 -24.66 15.56
C ASP A 19 -10.79 -26.03 15.14
N ASN A 20 -10.20 -26.63 14.10
CA ASN A 20 -10.56 -27.95 13.60
C ASN A 20 -9.86 -29.11 14.32
N GLN A 21 -9.01 -28.81 15.30
CA GLN A 21 -8.26 -29.82 16.04
C GLN A 21 -9.00 -30.25 17.31
N SER A 22 -8.62 -31.40 17.87
CA SER A 22 -9.19 -31.84 19.15
C SER A 22 -8.88 -30.86 20.29
N LYS A 23 -9.78 -30.74 21.27
CA LYS A 23 -9.59 -29.88 22.46
C LYS A 23 -8.29 -30.17 23.21
N ILE A 24 -7.80 -31.42 23.17
CA ILE A 24 -6.53 -31.83 23.77
C ILE A 24 -5.36 -31.15 23.05
N VAL A 25 -5.36 -31.19 21.72
CA VAL A 25 -4.34 -30.54 20.88
C VAL A 25 -4.36 -29.02 21.08
N GLN A 26 -5.55 -28.40 21.02
CA GLN A 26 -5.71 -26.96 21.26
C GLN A 26 -5.12 -26.55 22.62
N LYS A 27 -5.45 -27.29 23.69
CA LYS A 27 -4.93 -27.04 25.03
C LYS A 27 -3.40 -27.21 25.10
N GLN A 28 -2.85 -28.23 24.45
CA GLN A 28 -1.39 -28.43 24.42
C GLN A 28 -0.66 -27.26 23.75
N PHE A 29 -1.15 -26.78 22.60
CA PHE A 29 -0.59 -25.60 21.93
C PHE A 29 -0.66 -24.35 22.83
N LEU A 30 -1.78 -24.14 23.52
CA LEU A 30 -1.94 -23.04 24.46
C LEU A 30 -0.98 -23.13 25.64
N ASP A 31 -0.92 -24.28 26.32
CA ASP A 31 -0.09 -24.50 27.51
C ASP A 31 1.41 -24.31 27.18
N ILE A 32 1.86 -24.84 26.04
CA ILE A 32 3.23 -24.66 25.55
C ILE A 32 3.51 -23.18 25.24
N SER A 33 2.57 -22.50 24.58
CA SER A 33 2.72 -21.09 24.22
C SER A 33 2.79 -20.19 25.46
N LEU A 34 1.91 -20.39 26.45
CA LEU A 34 1.93 -19.66 27.71
C LEU A 34 3.25 -19.84 28.48
N LYS A 35 3.75 -21.08 28.53
CA LYS A 35 5.00 -21.41 29.21
C LYS A 35 6.22 -20.75 28.55
N ASN A 36 6.20 -20.60 27.22
CA ASN A 36 7.41 -20.26 26.46
C ASN A 36 7.42 -18.87 25.82
N ARG A 37 6.29 -18.18 25.64
CA ARG A 37 6.21 -16.90 24.91
C ARG A 37 7.12 -15.80 25.48
N ASN A 38 7.35 -15.79 26.79
CA ASN A 38 8.21 -14.83 27.49
C ASN A 38 9.59 -15.39 27.84
N ASN A 39 9.85 -16.67 27.55
CA ASN A 39 11.11 -17.30 27.91
C ASN A 39 12.20 -16.95 26.89
N THR A 40 13.13 -16.06 27.27
CA THR A 40 14.24 -15.59 26.41
C THR A 40 15.29 -16.67 26.11
N THR A 41 15.37 -17.75 26.90
CA THR A 41 16.32 -18.84 26.67
C THR A 41 15.81 -19.88 25.67
N ASN A 42 14.51 -19.89 25.38
CA ASN A 42 13.93 -20.80 24.41
C ASN A 42 13.89 -20.13 23.01
N PRO A 43 14.57 -20.68 21.99
CA PRO A 43 14.63 -20.12 20.64
C PRO A 43 13.34 -20.30 19.82
N GLY A 44 12.24 -20.77 20.41
CA GLY A 44 10.97 -20.97 19.72
C GLY A 44 10.35 -19.70 19.12
N LYS A 45 9.36 -19.91 18.23
CA LYS A 45 8.63 -18.87 17.48
C LYS A 45 7.69 -18.06 18.38
N LYS A 46 8.19 -17.01 19.04
CA LYS A 46 7.48 -16.17 20.02
C LYS A 46 6.28 -15.46 19.42
N VAL A 47 6.39 -14.96 18.19
CA VAL A 47 5.28 -14.33 17.47
C VAL A 47 4.15 -15.33 17.34
N LEU A 48 4.42 -16.54 16.87
CA LEU A 48 3.40 -17.58 16.74
C LEU A 48 2.79 -17.96 18.10
N MET A 49 3.60 -18.10 19.15
CA MET A 49 3.10 -18.37 20.50
C MET A 49 2.18 -17.25 21.00
N ASN A 50 2.49 -15.98 20.71
CA ASN A 50 1.63 -14.86 21.08
C ASN A 50 0.30 -14.88 20.30
N LEU A 51 0.33 -15.20 19.01
CA LEU A 51 -0.89 -15.38 18.22
C LEU A 51 -1.78 -16.48 18.80
N ILE A 52 -1.19 -17.64 19.16
CA ILE A 52 -1.93 -18.76 19.79
C ILE A 52 -2.52 -18.33 21.14
N CYS A 53 -1.75 -17.60 21.94
CA CYS A 53 -2.28 -17.08 23.19
C CYS A 53 -3.44 -16.11 22.95
N ASN A 54 -3.34 -15.20 21.98
CA ASN A 54 -4.42 -14.27 21.65
C ASN A 54 -5.68 -15.01 21.21
N HIS A 55 -5.54 -16.06 20.39
CA HIS A 55 -6.64 -16.89 19.91
C HIS A 55 -7.50 -17.49 21.04
N TYR A 56 -6.86 -17.99 22.10
CA TYR A 56 -7.56 -18.65 23.21
C TYR A 56 -7.76 -17.78 24.47
N SER A 57 -7.17 -16.59 24.53
CA SER A 57 -7.24 -15.73 25.71
C SER A 57 -8.59 -15.03 25.80
N ARG A 58 -9.39 -15.37 26.81
CA ARG A 58 -10.67 -14.69 27.09
C ARG A 58 -10.54 -13.18 27.31
N GLY A 59 -9.37 -12.70 27.75
CA GLY A 59 -9.09 -11.29 27.99
C GLY A 59 -8.64 -10.52 26.75
N VAL A 60 -8.34 -11.19 25.63
CA VAL A 60 -7.95 -10.54 24.38
C VAL A 60 -9.19 -10.46 23.50
N GLN A 61 -9.73 -9.26 23.35
CA GLN A 61 -10.87 -9.01 22.48
C GLN A 61 -10.39 -8.34 21.20
N LYS A 62 -10.52 -9.05 20.08
CA LYS A 62 -10.34 -8.45 18.75
C LYS A 62 -11.41 -7.36 18.54
N PRO A 63 -11.08 -6.22 17.90
CA PRO A 63 -12.03 -5.13 17.76
C PRO A 63 -13.23 -5.58 16.93
N LYS A 64 -14.41 -5.13 17.36
CA LYS A 64 -15.66 -5.21 16.62
C LYS A 64 -16.22 -3.81 16.50
N ALA A 65 -16.74 -3.48 15.33
CA ALA A 65 -17.35 -2.18 15.07
C ALA A 65 -18.68 -2.41 14.34
N GLU A 66 -19.70 -1.62 14.66
CA GLU A 66 -20.88 -1.52 13.77
C GLU A 66 -20.52 -0.69 12.55
N PHE A 67 -19.75 0.39 12.75
CA PHE A 67 -19.32 1.30 11.70
C PHE A 67 -17.86 1.70 11.89
N ILE A 68 -17.13 1.80 10.78
CA ILE A 68 -15.75 2.31 10.77
C ILE A 68 -15.71 3.64 10.03
N GLU A 69 -15.16 4.67 10.68
CA GLU A 69 -14.96 6.01 10.09
C GLU A 69 -13.68 6.05 9.24
N GLY A 70 -13.74 6.72 8.08
CA GLY A 70 -12.63 6.83 7.12
C GLY A 70 -12.91 6.12 5.79
N PRO A 71 -12.90 4.78 5.73
CA PRO A 71 -13.18 4.04 4.51
C PRO A 71 -14.65 4.13 4.11
N LYS A 72 -14.91 4.00 2.82
CA LYS A 72 -16.26 3.90 2.26
C LYS A 72 -16.66 2.46 1.93
N SER A 73 -15.66 1.63 1.64
CA SER A 73 -15.87 0.29 1.10
C SER A 73 -14.86 -0.68 1.66
N LEU A 74 -15.29 -1.92 1.78
CA LEU A 74 -14.46 -3.06 2.12
C LEU A 74 -14.77 -4.20 1.16
N SER A 75 -13.76 -4.90 0.70
CA SER A 75 -13.91 -6.17 -0.01
C SER A 75 -12.93 -7.19 0.54
N ILE A 76 -13.39 -8.43 0.67
CA ILE A 76 -12.62 -9.54 1.24
C ILE A 76 -12.40 -10.57 0.14
N HIS A 77 -11.13 -10.90 -0.11
CA HIS A 77 -10.72 -11.78 -1.20
C HIS A 77 -9.95 -12.98 -0.66
N TRP A 78 -10.28 -14.17 -1.13
CA TRP A 78 -9.61 -15.42 -0.76
C TRP A 78 -9.08 -16.13 -2.01
N HIS A 79 -7.92 -16.78 -1.88
CA HIS A 79 -7.44 -17.70 -2.90
C HIS A 79 -6.89 -18.98 -2.26
N PRO A 80 -7.41 -20.16 -2.63
CA PRO A 80 -7.02 -21.43 -2.01
C PRO A 80 -5.54 -21.76 -2.27
N ASP A 81 -5.07 -21.69 -3.51
CA ASP A 81 -3.68 -22.08 -3.83
C ASP A 81 -2.62 -21.17 -3.17
N TYR A 82 -2.87 -19.85 -3.10
CA TYR A 82 -1.96 -18.95 -2.39
C TYR A 82 -2.11 -19.07 -0.86
N LYS A 83 -3.17 -19.72 -0.36
CA LYS A 83 -3.62 -19.71 1.04
C LYS A 83 -3.62 -18.29 1.62
N LYS A 84 -4.20 -17.34 0.88
CA LYS A 84 -4.08 -15.90 1.15
C LYS A 84 -5.45 -15.23 1.21
N ILE A 85 -5.69 -14.48 2.29
CA ILE A 85 -6.88 -13.64 2.45
C ILE A 85 -6.47 -12.16 2.46
N ILE A 86 -7.23 -11.34 1.74
CA ILE A 86 -6.92 -9.92 1.50
C ILE A 86 -8.16 -9.08 1.79
N TYR A 87 -8.05 -8.16 2.74
CA TYR A 87 -9.03 -7.13 3.05
C TYR A 87 -8.60 -5.84 2.36
N ILE A 88 -9.49 -5.23 1.57
CA ILE A 88 -9.20 -3.99 0.85
C ILE A 88 -10.20 -2.92 1.26
N PHE A 89 -9.72 -1.96 2.04
CA PHE A 89 -10.42 -0.75 2.44
C PHE A 89 -10.14 0.36 1.41
N GLY A 90 -11.21 0.92 0.84
CA GLY A 90 -11.15 2.05 -0.10
C GLY A 90 -11.68 3.34 0.52
N GLU A 91 -10.99 4.46 0.33
CA GLU A 91 -11.40 5.80 0.82
C GLU A 91 -11.47 6.87 -0.30
N TRP A 92 -12.22 7.96 -0.07
CA TRP A 92 -12.30 9.11 -1.00
C TRP A 92 -11.27 10.22 -0.70
N HIS A 93 -10.42 10.06 0.33
CA HIS A 93 -9.54 11.11 0.87
C HIS A 93 -10.29 12.41 1.19
N ILE A 94 -11.38 12.30 1.95
CA ILE A 94 -12.19 13.43 2.39
C ILE A 94 -12.03 13.63 3.90
N ASN A 95 -11.94 14.90 4.34
CA ASN A 95 -11.72 15.26 5.74
C ASN A 95 -13.02 15.39 6.56
N PHE A 96 -14.15 14.92 6.05
CA PHE A 96 -15.42 14.96 6.77
C PHE A 96 -15.91 13.54 7.05
N MET A 97 -16.53 13.34 8.20
CA MET A 97 -17.08 12.06 8.65
C MET A 97 -18.61 12.09 8.53
N ASP A 98 -19.20 11.07 7.92
CA ASP A 98 -20.64 11.02 7.66
C ASP A 98 -21.35 9.74 8.14
N CYS A 99 -20.76 9.00 9.08
CA CYS A 99 -21.40 7.81 9.67
C CYS A 99 -22.77 8.06 10.30
N LYS A 100 -23.03 9.29 10.77
CA LYS A 100 -24.34 9.68 11.31
C LYS A 100 -25.50 9.54 10.31
N MET A 101 -25.19 9.43 9.01
CA MET A 101 -26.17 9.17 7.95
C MET A 101 -26.79 7.76 8.05
N PHE A 102 -26.06 6.78 8.60
CA PHE A 102 -26.63 5.44 8.81
C PHE A 102 -27.52 5.40 10.06
N LYS A 103 -27.07 6.04 11.15
CA LYS A 103 -27.80 6.09 12.43
C LYS A 103 -27.27 7.28 13.25
N LYS A 104 -28.19 8.09 13.79
CA LYS A 104 -27.84 9.30 14.58
C LYS A 104 -26.91 8.99 15.77
N ASP A 105 -27.12 7.84 16.39
CA ASP A 105 -26.37 7.32 17.54
C ASP A 105 -25.56 6.06 17.16
N ALA A 106 -25.02 6.02 15.93
CA ALA A 106 -24.11 4.97 15.51
C ALA A 106 -22.88 4.93 16.42
N VAL A 107 -22.52 3.74 16.93
CA VAL A 107 -21.23 3.53 17.58
C VAL A 107 -20.20 3.35 16.47
N THR A 108 -19.36 4.35 16.30
CA THR A 108 -18.31 4.40 15.28
C THR A 108 -16.93 4.18 15.89
N VAL A 109 -16.01 3.64 15.11
CA VAL A 109 -14.59 3.52 15.46
C VAL A 109 -13.77 4.11 14.30
N PRO A 110 -12.85 5.04 14.55
CA PRO A 110 -11.91 5.50 13.52
C PRO A 110 -11.09 4.34 12.95
N ILE A 111 -10.82 4.34 11.64
CA ILE A 111 -10.07 3.26 11.00
C ILE A 111 -8.69 3.05 11.61
N GLU A 112 -8.04 4.13 12.02
CA GLU A 112 -6.74 4.10 12.65
C GLU A 112 -6.77 3.44 14.04
N ASP A 113 -7.83 3.63 14.81
CA ASP A 113 -8.07 2.92 16.07
C ASP A 113 -8.36 1.44 15.78
N TYR A 114 -9.29 1.17 14.88
CA TYR A 114 -9.73 -0.19 14.56
C TYR A 114 -8.57 -1.07 14.08
N LEU A 115 -7.76 -0.59 13.13
CA LEU A 115 -6.62 -1.33 12.60
C LEU A 115 -5.50 -1.49 13.64
N TYR A 116 -5.27 -0.49 14.47
CA TYR A 116 -4.24 -0.55 15.50
C TYR A 116 -4.63 -1.55 16.60
N ASP A 117 -5.87 -1.50 17.09
CA ASP A 117 -6.38 -2.46 18.06
C ASP A 117 -6.40 -3.89 17.50
N LEU A 118 -6.74 -4.04 16.21
CA LEU A 118 -6.67 -5.33 15.54
C LEU A 118 -5.23 -5.84 15.50
N MET A 119 -4.25 -5.00 15.17
CA MET A 119 -2.83 -5.36 15.18
C MET A 119 -2.36 -5.86 16.55
N LEU A 120 -2.83 -5.25 17.64
CA LEU A 120 -2.45 -5.63 19.00
C LEU A 120 -3.09 -6.95 19.47
N SER A 121 -4.31 -7.23 19.00
CA SER A 121 -5.17 -8.32 19.51
C SER A 121 -5.32 -9.49 18.54
N THR A 122 -4.78 -9.38 17.32
CA THR A 122 -4.89 -10.40 16.28
C THR A 122 -4.33 -11.76 16.72
N ASP A 123 -4.95 -12.80 16.21
CA ASP A 123 -4.55 -14.20 16.33
C ASP A 123 -4.01 -14.76 15.00
N VAL A 124 -3.86 -13.91 13.98
CA VAL A 124 -3.12 -14.20 12.76
C VAL A 124 -2.04 -13.14 12.52
N PHE A 125 -0.93 -13.51 11.87
CA PHE A 125 0.11 -12.52 11.55
C PHE A 125 -0.34 -11.63 10.40
N LEU A 126 -0.35 -10.31 10.62
CA LEU A 126 -0.88 -9.35 9.64
C LEU A 126 0.20 -8.71 8.78
N ASP A 127 -0.07 -8.54 7.49
CA ASP A 127 0.65 -7.60 6.63
C ASP A 127 -0.29 -6.45 6.25
N ILE A 128 -0.04 -5.28 6.81
CA ILE A 128 -0.88 -4.08 6.67
C ILE A 128 -0.19 -3.11 5.71
N TYR A 129 -0.80 -2.87 4.56
CA TYR A 129 -0.34 -1.93 3.54
C TYR A 129 -1.20 -0.68 3.59
N ILE A 130 -0.57 0.47 3.81
CA ILE A 130 -1.23 1.76 3.92
C ILE A 130 -0.64 2.71 2.88
N GLU A 131 -1.47 3.53 2.24
CA GLU A 131 -1.07 4.51 1.22
C GLU A 131 -0.34 5.72 1.82
N PHE A 132 0.77 5.45 2.50
CA PHE A 132 1.69 6.48 2.95
C PHE A 132 2.79 6.70 1.91
N SER A 133 3.22 7.95 1.78
CA SER A 133 4.41 8.33 1.03
C SER A 133 5.62 7.50 1.49
N SER A 134 6.37 6.99 0.52
CA SER A 134 7.49 6.10 0.82
C SER A 134 8.58 6.81 1.62
N TYR A 135 9.03 6.15 2.68
CA TYR A 135 10.16 6.63 3.46
C TYR A 135 11.47 6.03 2.94
N LYS A 136 12.38 6.89 2.48
CA LYS A 136 13.74 6.53 2.05
C LYS A 136 14.85 7.12 2.93
N GLY A 137 14.51 7.74 4.07
CA GLY A 137 15.52 8.21 5.00
C GLY A 137 16.24 7.03 5.67
N GLY A 138 17.55 7.17 5.88
CA GLY A 138 18.35 6.19 6.62
C GLY A 138 18.11 6.26 8.13
N GLU A 139 18.98 5.60 8.90
CA GLU A 139 19.04 5.60 10.36
C GLU A 139 19.39 7.00 10.93
N TYR A 140 18.52 8.01 10.86
CA TYR A 140 18.81 9.30 11.51
C TYR A 140 17.59 9.97 12.15
N SER A 141 17.84 10.47 13.36
CA SER A 141 17.03 11.47 14.08
C SER A 141 17.07 12.81 13.32
N PRO A 142 15.96 13.56 13.21
CA PRO A 142 14.66 13.33 13.85
C PRO A 142 13.79 12.29 13.12
N PRO A 143 12.82 11.69 13.83
CA PRO A 143 11.93 10.69 13.24
C PRO A 143 11.19 11.30 12.05
N TYR A 144 11.10 10.53 10.96
CA TYR A 144 10.45 10.99 9.74
C TYR A 144 9.01 11.41 9.98
N VAL A 145 8.63 12.54 9.39
CA VAL A 145 7.26 12.91 9.15
C VAL A 145 7.13 13.31 7.68
N PRO A 146 6.27 12.65 6.90
CA PRO A 146 5.87 13.15 5.60
C PRO A 146 5.32 14.58 5.73
N ALA A 147 5.65 15.46 4.77
CA ALA A 147 5.26 16.88 4.80
C ALA A 147 3.74 17.13 4.83
N LEU A 148 2.93 16.10 4.57
CA LEU A 148 1.46 16.14 4.61
C LEU A 148 0.86 15.23 5.70
N ALA A 149 1.70 14.51 6.47
CA ALA A 149 1.24 13.49 7.42
C ALA A 149 1.42 13.89 8.89
N ASP A 150 1.95 15.07 9.20
CA ASP A 150 1.95 15.60 10.58
C ASP A 150 0.52 15.75 11.14
N GLU A 151 -0.49 15.79 10.27
CA GLU A 151 -1.92 15.86 10.63
C GLU A 151 -2.67 14.54 10.42
N ASP A 152 -2.01 13.49 9.92
CA ASP A 152 -2.63 12.20 9.65
C ASP A 152 -2.53 11.29 10.89
N GLU A 153 -3.65 11.15 11.61
CA GLU A 153 -3.75 10.31 12.80
C GLU A 153 -3.44 8.83 12.52
N LEU A 154 -3.73 8.34 11.30
CA LEU A 154 -3.36 7.00 10.87
C LEU A 154 -1.83 6.88 10.80
N PHE A 155 -1.14 7.86 10.21
CA PHE A 155 0.32 7.86 10.18
C PHE A 155 0.91 7.91 11.59
N LYS A 156 0.39 8.78 12.48
CA LYS A 156 0.88 8.92 13.85
C LYS A 156 0.80 7.60 14.63
N LYS A 157 -0.33 6.89 14.56
CA LYS A 157 -0.50 5.59 15.23
C LYS A 157 0.44 4.52 14.71
N PHE A 158 0.65 4.47 13.39
CA PHE A 158 1.44 3.42 12.76
C PHE A 158 2.94 3.75 12.62
N ARG A 159 3.35 4.98 12.95
CA ARG A 159 4.73 5.47 12.81
C ARG A 159 5.77 4.54 13.41
N THR A 160 5.53 4.07 14.64
CA THR A 160 6.42 3.15 15.37
C THR A 160 6.63 1.84 14.59
N CYS A 161 5.60 1.34 13.91
CA CYS A 161 5.68 0.08 13.16
C CYS A 161 6.18 0.24 11.71
N LEU A 162 6.35 1.49 11.23
CA LEU A 162 6.88 1.80 9.91
C LEU A 162 8.38 2.08 9.94
N GLN A 163 8.86 2.74 11.00
CA GLN A 163 10.24 3.20 11.10
C GLN A 163 11.19 2.07 11.48
N TYR A 164 12.35 2.05 10.83
CA TYR A 164 13.36 1.01 11.00
C TYR A 164 13.75 0.78 12.47
N ASN A 165 14.07 1.85 13.19
CA ASN A 165 14.59 1.81 14.56
C ASN A 165 13.54 1.47 15.62
N THR A 166 12.24 1.65 15.33
CA THR A 166 11.16 1.46 16.31
C THR A 166 10.24 0.29 15.98
N ARG A 167 10.33 -0.30 14.78
CA ARG A 167 9.49 -1.43 14.36
C ARG A 167 9.70 -2.72 15.14
N SER A 168 10.76 -2.85 15.93
CA SER A 168 10.95 -3.94 16.89
C SER A 168 10.08 -3.83 18.14
N ASP A 169 9.34 -2.72 18.29
CA ASP A 169 8.47 -2.49 19.44
C ASP A 169 7.49 -3.64 19.64
N ALA A 170 7.17 -3.94 20.90
CA ALA A 170 6.30 -5.04 21.27
C ALA A 170 4.92 -4.93 20.59
N SER A 171 4.40 -3.72 20.42
CA SER A 171 3.13 -3.44 19.75
C SER A 171 3.12 -3.86 18.27
N CYS A 172 4.27 -3.86 17.60
CA CYS A 172 4.37 -4.16 16.18
C CYS A 172 4.62 -5.66 15.90
N ARG A 173 4.84 -6.50 16.91
CA ARG A 173 5.36 -7.87 16.72
C ARG A 173 4.42 -8.82 15.99
N LEU A 174 3.11 -8.56 16.04
CA LEU A 174 2.09 -9.41 15.42
C LEU A 174 1.75 -8.97 13.98
N ALA A 175 2.41 -7.93 13.48
CA ALA A 175 2.18 -7.44 12.14
C ALA A 175 3.43 -6.89 11.45
N ARG A 176 3.33 -6.73 10.14
CA ARG A 176 4.22 -5.91 9.33
C ARG A 176 3.42 -4.78 8.73
N VAL A 177 3.80 -3.55 9.05
CA VAL A 177 3.20 -2.36 8.46
C VAL A 177 4.07 -1.85 7.31
N HIS A 178 3.43 -1.47 6.22
CA HIS A 178 4.08 -1.10 4.96
C HIS A 178 3.46 0.16 4.39
N TYR A 179 4.30 1.14 4.06
CA TYR A 179 3.95 2.13 3.06
C TYR A 179 4.00 1.48 1.67
N PHE A 180 3.23 2.00 0.72
CA PHE A 180 3.37 1.57 -0.68
C PHE A 180 3.34 2.71 -1.70
N ASP A 181 3.08 3.96 -1.28
CA ASP A 181 3.10 5.08 -2.21
C ASP A 181 4.55 5.51 -2.52
N ILE A 182 5.13 4.92 -3.56
CA ILE A 182 6.48 5.25 -4.03
C ILE A 182 6.53 6.48 -4.93
N ARG A 183 5.41 7.18 -5.16
CA ARG A 183 5.36 8.38 -6.00
C ARG A 183 6.13 9.54 -5.36
N ASP A 184 6.25 9.52 -4.04
CA ASP A 184 7.11 10.43 -3.28
C ASP A 184 8.49 9.80 -3.03
N ASN A 185 9.44 10.15 -3.89
CA ASN A 185 10.84 9.78 -3.77
C ASN A 185 11.65 10.87 -3.04
N ASN A 186 12.03 10.66 -1.78
CA ASN A 186 12.77 11.66 -0.99
C ASN A 186 14.26 11.82 -1.36
N ILE A 187 14.67 11.49 -2.59
CA ILE A 187 16.06 11.69 -3.02
C ILE A 187 16.35 13.18 -3.16
N LYS A 188 17.37 13.64 -2.42
CA LYS A 188 17.86 15.01 -2.50
C LYS A 188 18.38 15.29 -3.90
N GLU A 189 18.15 16.50 -4.40
CA GLU A 189 18.54 16.86 -5.77
C GLU A 189 20.06 16.71 -5.99
N GLN A 190 20.86 16.94 -4.97
CA GLN A 190 22.32 16.79 -5.02
C GLN A 190 22.80 15.33 -5.16
N ASP A 191 21.98 14.35 -4.75
CA ASP A 191 22.32 12.92 -4.78
C ASP A 191 21.75 12.24 -6.03
N MET A 192 21.15 13.02 -6.95
CA MET A 192 20.50 12.51 -8.16
C MET A 192 21.50 12.42 -9.31
N GLU A 193 21.81 11.19 -9.70
CA GLU A 193 22.52 10.87 -10.94
C GLU A 193 21.56 10.89 -12.14
N GLU A 194 22.07 11.19 -13.33
CA GLU A 194 21.24 11.37 -14.53
C GLU A 194 20.55 10.07 -14.96
N ASP A 195 21.21 8.92 -14.85
CA ASP A 195 20.64 7.61 -15.14
C ASP A 195 19.47 7.24 -14.20
N LYS A 196 19.42 7.81 -12.99
CA LYS A 196 18.34 7.61 -12.01
C LYS A 196 17.11 8.50 -12.23
N ILE A 197 17.17 9.47 -13.14
CA ILE A 197 16.03 10.33 -13.46
C ILE A 197 14.99 9.53 -14.26
N THR A 198 13.82 9.34 -13.67
CA THR A 198 12.65 8.66 -14.26
C THR A 198 11.48 9.64 -14.43
N ILE A 199 10.44 9.21 -15.14
CA ILE A 199 9.21 10.01 -15.24
C ILE A 199 8.55 10.26 -13.88
N LEU A 200 8.64 9.29 -12.96
CA LEU A 200 8.11 9.41 -11.60
C LEU A 200 8.85 10.50 -10.81
N TRP A 201 10.19 10.50 -10.90
CA TRP A 201 11.01 11.53 -10.27
C TRP A 201 10.73 12.92 -10.85
N LEU A 202 10.60 13.03 -12.17
CA LEU A 202 10.29 14.30 -12.83
C LEU A 202 8.96 14.87 -12.35
N LYS A 203 7.90 14.06 -12.32
CA LYS A 203 6.58 14.45 -11.81
C LYS A 203 6.70 14.97 -10.38
N GLN A 204 7.40 14.22 -9.52
CA GLN A 204 7.56 14.61 -8.13
C GLN A 204 8.34 15.93 -7.98
N LYS A 205 9.41 16.15 -8.75
CA LYS A 205 10.14 17.43 -8.71
C LYS A 205 9.28 18.60 -9.18
N ILE A 206 8.45 18.42 -10.21
CA ILE A 206 7.48 19.43 -10.62
C ILE A 206 6.50 19.74 -9.48
N GLN A 207 5.94 18.70 -8.83
CA GLN A 207 5.04 18.86 -7.69
C GLN A 207 5.71 19.63 -6.53
N ASN A 208 6.93 19.24 -6.15
CA ASN A 208 7.67 19.90 -5.07
C ASN A 208 7.95 21.37 -5.39
N ILE A 209 8.34 21.68 -6.62
CA ILE A 209 8.53 23.08 -7.05
C ILE A 209 7.24 23.88 -6.87
N ILE A 210 6.09 23.32 -7.29
CA ILE A 210 4.78 23.98 -7.17
C ILE A 210 4.37 24.18 -5.71
N ILE A 211 4.56 23.17 -4.85
CA ILE A 211 4.15 23.21 -3.44
C ILE A 211 5.05 24.15 -2.64
N THR A 212 6.36 24.02 -2.73
CA THR A 212 7.32 24.82 -1.95
C THR A 212 7.28 26.31 -2.31
N ASN A 213 6.92 26.64 -3.56
CA ASN A 213 6.83 28.02 -4.04
C ASN A 213 5.38 28.46 -4.28
N ARG A 214 4.45 27.93 -3.49
CA ARG A 214 3.02 28.24 -3.63
C ARG A 214 2.80 29.75 -3.59
N GLY A 215 2.16 30.29 -4.63
CA GLY A 215 1.90 31.72 -4.79
C GLY A 215 3.00 32.51 -5.52
N ASN A 216 4.21 31.95 -5.72
CA ASN A 216 5.28 32.62 -6.46
C ASN A 216 5.59 31.93 -7.81
N LYS A 217 4.80 32.28 -8.83
CA LYS A 217 4.95 31.74 -10.20
C LYS A 217 6.35 31.94 -10.79
N ALA A 218 7.01 33.06 -10.46
CA ALA A 218 8.32 33.38 -11.01
C ALA A 218 9.40 32.44 -10.48
N LEU A 219 9.34 32.11 -9.18
CA LEU A 219 10.23 31.11 -8.58
C LEU A 219 9.98 29.71 -9.14
N CYS A 220 8.72 29.29 -9.29
CA CYS A 220 8.40 28.01 -9.91
C CYS A 220 9.07 27.83 -11.28
N VAL A 221 8.92 28.84 -12.15
CA VAL A 221 9.51 28.82 -13.49
C VAL A 221 11.03 28.87 -13.44
N TYR A 222 11.61 29.69 -12.55
CA TYR A 222 13.06 29.74 -12.37
C TYR A 222 13.63 28.34 -12.01
N PHE A 223 13.03 27.66 -11.03
CA PHE A 223 13.46 26.32 -10.63
C PHE A 223 13.25 25.28 -11.73
N LEU A 224 12.14 25.33 -12.48
CA LEU A 224 11.94 24.47 -13.66
C LEU A 224 13.06 24.66 -14.69
N LYS A 225 13.35 25.90 -15.08
CA LYS A 225 14.40 26.20 -16.07
C LYS A 225 15.78 25.72 -15.61
N ARG A 226 16.09 25.92 -14.33
CA ARG A 226 17.33 25.41 -13.71
C ARG A 226 17.38 23.88 -13.75
N LEU A 227 16.27 23.21 -13.43
CA LEU A 227 16.17 21.75 -13.43
C LEU A 227 16.41 21.16 -14.83
N ILE A 228 15.75 21.70 -15.85
CA ILE A 228 15.91 21.26 -17.26
C ILE A 228 17.34 21.51 -17.76
N LYS A 229 17.94 22.66 -17.42
CA LYS A 229 19.33 22.96 -17.79
C LYS A 229 20.32 22.00 -17.12
N LYS A 230 20.06 21.63 -15.87
CA LYS A 230 20.94 20.76 -15.08
C LYS A 230 20.88 19.29 -15.56
N TYR A 231 19.71 18.84 -16.00
CA TYR A 231 19.46 17.43 -16.33
C TYR A 231 18.88 17.28 -17.75
N PRO A 232 19.74 17.16 -18.79
CA PRO A 232 19.32 16.98 -20.18
C PRO A 232 18.34 15.82 -20.40
N LYS A 233 18.48 14.73 -19.66
CA LYS A 233 17.54 13.59 -19.70
C LYS A 233 16.09 13.98 -19.44
N ILE A 234 15.79 15.07 -18.73
CA ILE A 234 14.41 15.57 -18.59
C ILE A 234 13.81 15.90 -19.95
N SER A 235 14.57 16.57 -20.81
CA SER A 235 14.13 16.87 -22.18
C SER A 235 13.90 15.59 -22.96
N THR A 236 14.78 14.59 -22.82
CA THR A 236 14.60 13.26 -23.44
C THR A 236 13.29 12.61 -22.99
N LEU A 237 13.03 12.53 -21.68
CA LEU A 237 11.79 11.95 -21.15
C LEU A 237 10.54 12.68 -21.65
N LEU A 238 10.59 14.01 -21.73
CA LEU A 238 9.48 14.82 -22.25
C LEU A 238 9.29 14.65 -23.76
N SER A 239 10.37 14.53 -24.54
CA SER A 239 10.33 14.25 -25.97
C SER A 239 9.68 12.89 -26.28
N GLU A 240 9.96 11.87 -25.47
CA GLU A 240 9.31 10.55 -25.58
C GLU A 240 7.79 10.63 -25.41
N LEU A 241 7.29 11.58 -24.60
CA LEU A 241 5.85 11.75 -24.33
C LEU A 241 5.10 12.54 -25.42
N VAL A 242 5.80 13.21 -26.32
CA VAL A 242 5.18 14.03 -27.38
C VAL A 242 5.29 13.43 -28.77
N GLN A 243 5.76 12.18 -28.87
CA GLN A 243 5.76 11.44 -30.14
C GLN A 243 4.36 11.42 -30.77
N ASP A 244 4.31 11.41 -32.11
CA ASP A 244 3.04 11.33 -32.84
C ASP A 244 2.41 9.94 -32.74
N ASP A 245 3.23 8.91 -32.61
CA ASP A 245 2.80 7.53 -32.42
C ASP A 245 2.49 7.27 -30.94
N ILE A 246 1.20 7.28 -30.60
CA ILE A 246 0.71 7.06 -29.24
C ILE A 246 1.08 5.68 -28.68
N GLU A 247 1.27 4.67 -29.53
CA GLU A 247 1.64 3.33 -29.08
C GLU A 247 3.10 3.32 -28.62
N LYS A 248 4.00 4.07 -29.28
CA LYS A 248 5.37 4.28 -28.78
C LYS A 248 5.39 4.97 -27.43
N VAL A 249 4.53 5.96 -27.21
CA VAL A 249 4.39 6.61 -25.89
C VAL A 249 3.91 5.61 -24.83
N CYS A 250 2.97 4.74 -25.18
CA CYS A 250 2.51 3.66 -24.30
C CYS A 250 3.65 2.70 -23.94
N GLU A 251 4.42 2.22 -24.93
CA GLU A 251 5.54 1.31 -24.69
C GLU A 251 6.66 1.96 -23.87
N PHE A 252 6.95 3.24 -24.11
CA PHE A 252 7.87 4.02 -23.29
C PHE A 252 7.46 4.02 -21.81
N LEU A 253 6.18 4.29 -21.50
CA LEU A 253 5.71 4.34 -20.11
C LEU A 253 5.60 2.97 -19.46
N LYS A 254 5.23 1.93 -20.21
CA LYS A 254 5.30 0.54 -19.73
C LYS A 254 6.73 0.16 -19.37
N LYS A 255 7.71 0.58 -20.18
CA LYS A 255 9.13 0.39 -19.88
C LYS A 255 9.53 1.17 -18.62
N GLN A 256 9.16 2.44 -18.49
CA GLN A 256 9.42 3.23 -17.29
C GLN A 256 8.84 2.58 -16.02
N LEU A 257 7.64 2.00 -16.09
CA LEU A 257 7.02 1.26 -15.00
C LEU A 257 7.82 0.00 -14.63
N ALA A 258 8.17 -0.83 -15.62
CA ALA A 258 8.88 -2.10 -15.40
C ALA A 258 10.33 -1.90 -14.92
N GLU A 259 10.96 -0.82 -15.33
CA GLU A 259 12.36 -0.49 -15.01
C GLU A 259 12.51 0.39 -13.77
N GLU A 260 11.41 0.89 -13.17
CA GLU A 260 11.50 1.69 -11.95
C GLU A 260 12.23 0.88 -10.86
N PRO A 261 13.30 1.41 -10.25
CA PRO A 261 14.18 0.63 -9.38
C PRO A 261 13.48 -0.07 -8.21
N SER A 262 12.50 0.60 -7.59
CA SER A 262 11.74 0.07 -6.45
C SER A 262 10.83 -1.08 -6.90
N ILE A 263 10.10 -0.91 -8.00
CA ILE A 263 9.25 -1.94 -8.62
C ILE A 263 10.09 -3.13 -9.08
N LYS A 264 11.15 -2.89 -9.86
CA LYS A 264 12.02 -3.95 -10.39
C LYS A 264 12.62 -4.79 -9.25
N LYS A 265 13.06 -4.13 -8.17
CA LYS A 265 13.56 -4.81 -6.96
C LYS A 265 12.50 -5.71 -6.34
N GLU A 266 11.30 -5.21 -6.08
CA GLU A 266 10.26 -6.00 -5.42
C GLU A 266 9.70 -7.11 -6.32
N LEU A 267 9.51 -6.86 -7.62
CA LEU A 267 9.14 -7.91 -8.59
C LEU A 267 10.22 -8.99 -8.68
N GLY A 268 11.50 -8.63 -8.55
CA GLY A 268 12.60 -9.58 -8.47
C GLY A 268 12.43 -10.62 -7.37
N LYS A 269 11.79 -10.24 -6.25
CA LYS A 269 11.58 -11.07 -5.05
C LYS A 269 10.36 -12.00 -5.12
N ILE A 270 9.56 -11.98 -6.20
CA ILE A 270 8.53 -13.00 -6.44
C ILE A 270 9.21 -14.22 -7.08
N VAL A 271 9.64 -15.20 -6.26
CA VAL A 271 10.46 -16.33 -6.76
C VAL A 271 9.60 -17.46 -7.30
N GLU A 272 8.58 -17.90 -6.54
CA GLU A 272 7.80 -19.09 -6.87
C GLU A 272 6.86 -18.95 -8.06
N ASN A 273 6.44 -17.72 -8.39
CA ASN A 273 5.50 -17.49 -9.48
C ASN A 273 6.00 -16.40 -10.45
N PRO A 274 6.98 -16.70 -11.32
CA PRO A 274 7.47 -15.76 -12.31
C PRO A 274 6.37 -15.23 -13.25
N GLU A 275 5.38 -16.07 -13.58
CA GLU A 275 4.25 -15.68 -14.42
C GLU A 275 3.37 -14.60 -13.75
N LEU A 276 3.32 -14.56 -12.42
CA LEU A 276 2.61 -13.50 -11.70
C LEU A 276 3.22 -12.12 -11.97
N LYS A 277 4.57 -12.01 -12.11
CA LYS A 277 5.23 -10.74 -12.48
C LYS A 277 4.71 -10.24 -13.83
N LYS A 278 4.66 -11.15 -14.81
CA LYS A 278 4.14 -10.86 -16.15
C LYS A 278 2.66 -10.47 -16.11
N LYS A 279 1.84 -11.16 -15.30
CA LYS A 279 0.42 -10.84 -15.12
C LYS A 279 0.22 -9.44 -14.51
N ILE A 280 0.99 -9.06 -13.49
CA ILE A 280 0.97 -7.71 -12.88
C ILE A 280 1.30 -6.65 -13.94
N LEU A 281 2.46 -6.78 -14.59
CA LEU A 281 2.93 -5.79 -15.59
C LEU A 281 1.99 -5.72 -16.80
N THR A 282 1.45 -6.85 -17.26
CA THR A 282 0.49 -6.88 -18.38
C THR A 282 -0.83 -6.20 -18.00
N PHE A 283 -1.34 -6.44 -16.80
CA PHE A 283 -2.57 -5.81 -16.34
C PHE A 283 -2.43 -4.29 -16.26
N TYR A 284 -1.39 -3.80 -15.58
CA TYR A 284 -1.15 -2.36 -15.45
C TYR A 284 -0.67 -1.70 -16.73
N GLY A 285 0.04 -2.43 -17.60
CA GLY A 285 0.37 -1.95 -18.94
C GLY A 285 -0.86 -1.65 -19.79
N LYS A 286 -1.95 -2.41 -19.63
CA LYS A 286 -3.24 -2.12 -20.29
C LYS A 286 -3.90 -0.87 -19.71
N ILE A 287 -3.85 -0.68 -18.39
CA ILE A 287 -4.38 0.52 -17.74
C ILE A 287 -3.59 1.75 -18.23
N ILE A 288 -2.25 1.71 -18.17
CA ILE A 288 -1.39 2.77 -18.68
C ILE A 288 -1.74 3.11 -20.14
N SER A 289 -1.84 2.12 -21.02
CA SER A 289 -2.20 2.35 -22.43
C SER A 289 -3.56 3.04 -22.59
N LYS A 290 -4.55 2.69 -21.77
CA LYS A 290 -5.87 3.31 -21.80
C LYS A 290 -5.80 4.77 -21.34
N GLU A 291 -5.21 5.03 -20.17
CA GLU A 291 -5.14 6.38 -19.60
C GLU A 291 -4.29 7.30 -20.48
N ILE A 292 -3.19 6.81 -21.04
CA ILE A 292 -2.29 7.59 -21.91
C ILE A 292 -2.95 8.05 -23.20
N LYS A 293 -3.80 7.22 -23.81
CA LYS A 293 -4.59 7.62 -24.99
C LYS A 293 -5.53 8.79 -24.69
N SER A 294 -5.99 8.92 -23.44
CA SER A 294 -6.79 10.06 -23.00
C SER A 294 -5.93 11.26 -22.58
N VAL A 295 -4.81 11.03 -21.90
CA VAL A 295 -4.01 12.07 -21.24
C VAL A 295 -3.08 12.79 -22.21
N ILE A 296 -2.39 12.08 -23.10
CA ILE A 296 -1.35 12.67 -23.95
C ILE A 296 -1.86 13.76 -24.89
N PRO A 297 -3.00 13.59 -25.60
CA PRO A 297 -3.54 14.65 -26.45
C PRO A 297 -3.74 15.98 -25.70
N ASP A 298 -4.20 15.90 -24.45
CA ASP A 298 -4.43 17.07 -23.59
C ASP A 298 -3.13 17.74 -23.14
N ILE A 299 -2.07 16.97 -22.89
CA ILE A 299 -0.82 17.50 -22.32
C ILE A 299 0.27 17.81 -23.34
N LYS A 300 0.15 17.32 -24.58
CA LYS A 300 1.20 17.45 -25.62
C LYS A 300 1.67 18.89 -25.81
N LYS A 301 0.73 19.84 -25.94
CA LYS A 301 1.05 21.28 -26.07
C LYS A 301 1.84 21.80 -24.86
N TYR A 302 1.45 21.41 -23.65
CA TYR A 302 2.10 21.87 -22.42
C TYR A 302 3.51 21.30 -22.29
N ILE A 303 3.73 20.06 -22.72
CA ILE A 303 5.07 19.47 -22.76
C ILE A 303 5.95 20.21 -23.77
N MET A 304 5.42 20.53 -24.95
CA MET A 304 6.13 21.33 -25.95
C MET A 304 6.52 22.71 -25.43
N ASN A 305 5.65 23.38 -24.67
CA ASN A 305 5.99 24.65 -24.02
C ASN A 305 7.19 24.50 -23.06
N ILE A 306 7.23 23.40 -22.29
CA ILE A 306 8.35 23.13 -21.38
C ILE A 306 9.63 22.82 -22.16
N LEU A 307 9.55 22.05 -23.24
CA LEU A 307 10.70 21.80 -24.14
C LEU A 307 11.21 23.11 -24.75
N ASN A 308 10.32 24.05 -25.04
CA ASN A 308 10.61 25.38 -25.59
C ASN A 308 10.75 26.48 -24.52
N TYR A 309 11.12 26.14 -23.28
CA TYR A 309 11.09 27.06 -22.13
C TYR A 309 11.86 28.38 -22.28
N LYS A 310 12.78 28.48 -23.24
CA LYS A 310 13.52 29.73 -23.54
C LYS A 310 12.65 30.76 -24.24
N LEU A 311 11.68 30.32 -25.05
CA LEU A 311 10.78 31.16 -25.85
C LEU A 311 9.47 31.46 -25.11
N GLU A 312 9.08 30.57 -24.19
CA GLU A 312 7.80 30.68 -23.50
C GLU A 312 7.81 31.69 -22.33
N SER A 313 6.66 32.33 -22.14
CA SER A 313 6.42 33.22 -21.00
C SER A 313 6.34 32.46 -19.68
N LYS A 314 6.56 33.16 -18.56
CA LYS A 314 6.46 32.56 -17.22
C LYS A 314 5.04 32.00 -16.95
N ASP A 315 4.01 32.67 -17.44
CA ASP A 315 2.62 32.24 -17.24
C ASP A 315 2.31 30.96 -18.01
N VAL A 316 2.79 30.86 -19.25
CA VAL A 316 2.63 29.64 -20.06
C VAL A 316 3.35 28.46 -19.42
N LEU A 317 4.59 28.66 -18.95
CA LEU A 317 5.36 27.60 -18.29
C LEU A 317 4.74 27.15 -16.97
N PHE A 318 4.32 28.09 -16.13
CA PHE A 318 3.67 27.75 -14.86
C PHE A 318 2.36 26.98 -15.07
N LYS A 319 1.53 27.41 -16.04
CA LYS A 319 0.33 26.67 -16.43
C LYS A 319 0.68 25.26 -16.92
N SER A 320 1.71 25.15 -17.75
CA SER A 320 2.17 23.87 -18.29
C SER A 320 2.62 22.91 -17.20
N MET A 321 3.38 23.38 -16.21
CA MET A 321 3.76 22.58 -15.03
C MET A 321 2.55 22.05 -14.28
N LYS A 322 1.56 22.91 -13.98
CA LYS A 322 0.37 22.49 -13.24
C LYS A 322 -0.43 21.45 -14.03
N THR A 323 -0.67 21.69 -15.31
CA THR A 323 -1.43 20.77 -16.17
C THR A 323 -0.73 19.42 -16.29
N ILE A 324 0.58 19.40 -16.57
CA ILE A 324 1.37 18.16 -16.64
C ILE A 324 1.35 17.43 -15.30
N ASN A 325 1.56 18.12 -14.19
CA ASN A 325 1.57 17.50 -12.86
C ASN A 325 0.22 16.83 -12.53
N THR A 326 -0.89 17.51 -12.80
CA THR A 326 -2.23 16.97 -12.56
C THR A 326 -2.53 15.77 -13.46
N ARG A 327 -2.26 15.89 -14.76
CA ARG A 327 -2.62 14.85 -15.74
C ARG A 327 -1.70 13.62 -15.68
N LEU A 328 -0.40 13.80 -15.44
CA LEU A 328 0.49 12.65 -15.26
C LEU A 328 0.16 11.85 -14.01
N LEU A 329 -0.45 12.46 -12.98
CA LEU A 329 -0.86 11.73 -11.79
C LEU A 329 -1.79 10.56 -12.13
N GLU A 330 -2.71 10.74 -13.08
CA GLU A 330 -3.67 9.71 -13.56
C GLU A 330 -2.95 8.44 -14.05
N VAL A 331 -1.74 8.58 -14.59
CA VAL A 331 -0.91 7.46 -15.07
C VAL A 331 0.01 6.94 -13.97
N MET A 332 0.57 7.85 -13.16
CA MET A 332 1.55 7.52 -12.13
C MET A 332 0.95 6.71 -10.96
N ILE A 333 -0.38 6.69 -10.77
CA ILE A 333 -1.02 5.80 -9.80
C ILE A 333 -0.63 4.32 -10.02
N CYS A 334 -0.39 3.91 -11.27
CA CYS A 334 -0.03 2.53 -11.60
C CYS A 334 1.32 2.11 -11.00
N PHE A 335 2.21 3.04 -10.70
CA PHE A 335 3.52 2.74 -10.12
C PHE A 335 3.38 2.30 -8.66
N ALA A 336 2.56 3.01 -7.87
CA ALA A 336 2.25 2.61 -6.50
C ALA A 336 1.55 1.25 -6.45
N ASP A 337 0.61 1.03 -7.37
CA ASP A 337 -0.14 -0.23 -7.45
C ASP A 337 0.75 -1.44 -7.75
N VAL A 338 1.60 -1.34 -8.77
CA VAL A 338 2.53 -2.42 -9.13
C VAL A 338 3.51 -2.68 -8.00
N TYR A 339 3.98 -1.63 -7.31
CA TYR A 339 4.84 -1.77 -6.15
C TYR A 339 4.14 -2.52 -5.00
N LEU A 340 2.92 -2.15 -4.65
CA LEU A 340 2.12 -2.85 -3.63
C LEU A 340 1.92 -4.32 -4.00
N LEU A 341 1.47 -4.61 -5.21
CA LEU A 341 1.23 -6.00 -5.64
C LEU A 341 2.53 -6.80 -5.64
N ALA A 342 3.65 -6.20 -6.07
CA ALA A 342 4.95 -6.85 -6.01
C ALA A 342 5.31 -7.23 -4.57
N ARG A 343 5.13 -6.33 -3.61
CA ARG A 343 5.38 -6.59 -2.18
C ARG A 343 4.41 -7.60 -1.58
N MET A 344 3.15 -7.59 -2.00
CA MET A 344 2.14 -8.50 -1.47
C MET A 344 2.43 -9.97 -1.84
N PHE A 345 3.11 -10.21 -2.96
CA PHE A 345 3.40 -11.55 -3.48
C PHE A 345 4.86 -11.98 -3.41
N LYS A 346 5.76 -11.15 -2.85
CA LYS A 346 7.17 -11.51 -2.71
C LYS A 346 7.45 -12.45 -1.54
N ASP A 347 8.67 -12.97 -1.56
CA ASP A 347 9.30 -13.57 -0.40
C ASP A 347 10.12 -12.52 0.35
N PHE A 348 9.93 -12.49 1.67
CA PHE A 348 10.75 -11.70 2.56
C PHE A 348 12.02 -12.50 2.89
N ASP A 349 13.18 -11.91 2.60
CA ASP A 349 14.45 -12.44 3.10
C ASP A 349 14.53 -12.08 4.59
N MET A 350 14.19 -13.04 5.44
CA MET A 350 14.12 -12.83 6.88
C MET A 350 15.50 -12.58 7.50
N SER A 351 16.57 -13.07 6.87
CA SER A 351 17.95 -12.78 7.29
C SER A 351 18.36 -11.36 6.90
N GLU A 352 17.97 -10.90 5.71
CA GLU A 352 18.11 -9.50 5.33
C GLU A 352 17.30 -8.60 6.26
N MET A 353 16.07 -8.97 6.63
CA MET A 353 15.24 -8.22 7.58
C MET A 353 15.84 -8.17 8.98
N GLU A 354 16.42 -9.26 9.49
CA GLU A 354 17.09 -9.24 10.80
C GLU A 354 18.26 -8.24 10.81
N LYS A 355 18.99 -8.17 9.69
CA LYS A 355 20.17 -7.29 9.53
C LYS A 355 19.81 -5.84 9.22
N LYS A 356 18.76 -5.61 8.42
CA LYS A 356 18.42 -4.32 7.79
C LYS A 356 17.02 -3.82 8.11
N ALA A 357 16.21 -4.53 8.89
CA ALA A 357 14.92 -4.06 9.38
C ALA A 357 14.86 -3.96 10.92
N TYR A 358 15.00 -5.07 11.64
CA TYR A 358 14.98 -5.08 13.11
C TYR A 358 15.29 -6.48 13.68
N LYS A 359 15.70 -6.51 14.95
CA LYS A 359 15.95 -7.74 15.71
C LYS A 359 14.65 -8.53 15.94
N GLY A 360 14.70 -9.84 15.68
CA GLY A 360 13.55 -10.76 15.82
C GLY A 360 12.69 -10.87 14.55
N ALA A 361 13.12 -10.30 13.43
CA ALA A 361 12.43 -10.44 12.16
C ALA A 361 12.36 -11.90 11.71
N THR A 362 13.35 -12.74 12.03
CA THR A 362 13.35 -14.19 11.70
C THR A 362 12.20 -15.01 12.29
N ASP A 363 11.43 -14.42 13.21
CA ASP A 363 10.24 -15.02 13.82
C ASP A 363 8.94 -14.54 13.16
N GLN A 364 8.93 -14.39 11.84
CA GLN A 364 7.76 -13.95 11.07
C GLN A 364 7.59 -14.78 9.80
N PRO A 365 6.39 -14.82 9.19
CA PRO A 365 6.17 -15.58 7.98
C PRO A 365 6.97 -14.99 6.80
N ILE A 366 7.58 -15.88 6.02
CA ILE A 366 8.36 -15.52 4.81
C ILE A 366 7.48 -14.87 3.74
N ARG A 367 6.16 -15.09 3.77
CA ARG A 367 5.18 -14.51 2.84
C ARG A 367 4.04 -13.83 3.57
N ALA A 368 3.47 -12.82 2.94
CA ALA A 368 2.22 -12.24 3.41
C ALA A 368 1.04 -13.19 3.15
N LYS A 369 0.27 -13.54 4.19
CA LYS A 369 -0.89 -14.46 4.08
C LYS A 369 -2.20 -13.81 4.51
N ASN A 370 -2.16 -12.96 5.53
CA ASN A 370 -3.30 -12.25 6.09
C ASN A 370 -3.09 -10.76 5.86
N ILE A 371 -3.70 -10.22 4.81
CA ILE A 371 -3.35 -8.89 4.30
C ILE A 371 -4.49 -7.91 4.53
N ILE A 372 -4.13 -6.70 4.94
CA ILE A 372 -4.99 -5.54 4.93
C ILE A 372 -4.38 -4.50 3.99
N ILE A 373 -5.19 -3.92 3.11
CA ILE A 373 -4.82 -2.78 2.26
C ILE A 373 -5.76 -1.63 2.63
N TYR A 374 -5.20 -0.49 3.01
CA TYR A 374 -5.92 0.78 3.19
C TYR A 374 -5.40 1.81 2.19
N CYS A 375 -6.27 2.25 1.28
CA CYS A 375 -5.88 3.10 0.16
C CYS A 375 -7.04 3.90 -0.42
N GLY A 376 -6.72 4.88 -1.24
CA GLY A 376 -7.68 5.58 -2.08
C GLY A 376 -8.46 4.62 -2.96
N ASP A 377 -9.72 4.96 -3.21
CA ASP A 377 -10.66 4.05 -3.86
C ASP A 377 -10.20 3.62 -5.26
N ILE A 378 -9.58 4.51 -6.04
CA ILE A 378 -9.03 4.17 -7.36
C ILE A 378 -8.02 3.00 -7.27
N HIS A 379 -7.18 2.99 -6.24
CA HIS A 379 -6.24 1.90 -5.98
C HIS A 379 -7.00 0.61 -5.64
N ALA A 380 -7.95 0.68 -4.70
CA ALA A 380 -8.78 -0.45 -4.29
C ALA A 380 -9.50 -1.12 -5.47
N ILE A 381 -10.02 -0.33 -6.40
CA ILE A 381 -10.69 -0.78 -7.62
C ILE A 381 -9.76 -1.59 -8.50
N ASN A 382 -8.55 -1.07 -8.74
CA ASN A 382 -7.57 -1.75 -9.58
C ASN A 382 -7.13 -3.07 -8.94
N TYR A 383 -6.93 -3.09 -7.61
CA TYR A 383 -6.60 -4.30 -6.87
C TYR A 383 -7.69 -5.36 -6.97
N ARG A 384 -8.97 -5.01 -6.76
CA ARG A 384 -10.10 -5.95 -6.91
C ARG A 384 -10.14 -6.57 -8.31
N LYS A 385 -9.99 -5.74 -9.35
CA LYS A 385 -9.96 -6.18 -10.76
C LYS A 385 -8.78 -7.11 -11.04
N PHE A 386 -7.59 -6.79 -10.51
CA PHE A 386 -6.41 -7.62 -10.68
C PHE A 386 -6.54 -8.96 -9.95
N LEU A 387 -6.95 -8.94 -8.67
CA LEU A 387 -7.11 -10.13 -7.84
C LEU A 387 -8.10 -11.12 -8.45
N LYS A 388 -9.27 -10.65 -8.90
CA LYS A 388 -10.25 -11.47 -9.63
C LYS A 388 -9.63 -12.14 -10.86
N ARG A 389 -8.80 -11.41 -11.61
CA ARG A 389 -8.14 -11.91 -12.82
C ARG A 389 -7.13 -13.03 -12.53
N ILE A 390 -6.53 -13.05 -11.35
CA ILE A 390 -5.56 -14.07 -10.96
C ILE A 390 -6.17 -15.18 -10.08
N GLY A 391 -7.51 -15.27 -10.00
CA GLY A 391 -8.21 -16.38 -9.36
C GLY A 391 -8.66 -16.15 -7.92
N PHE A 392 -8.52 -14.93 -7.38
CA PHE A 392 -9.09 -14.64 -6.07
C PHE A 392 -10.60 -14.51 -6.17
N TYR A 393 -11.30 -15.12 -5.21
CA TYR A 393 -12.74 -15.01 -5.04
C TYR A 393 -13.04 -13.90 -4.05
N GLN A 394 -13.94 -12.98 -4.43
CA GLN A 394 -14.52 -12.06 -3.46
C GLN A 394 -15.54 -12.84 -2.64
N ILE A 395 -15.25 -13.04 -1.35
CA ILE A 395 -16.07 -13.84 -0.46
C ILE A 395 -17.07 -13.00 0.34
N ASP A 396 -16.77 -11.70 0.52
CA ASP A 396 -17.63 -10.77 1.23
C ASP A 396 -17.26 -9.31 0.89
N HIS A 397 -18.17 -8.37 1.16
CA HIS A 397 -17.96 -6.94 0.97
C HIS A 397 -18.95 -6.07 1.72
N SER A 398 -18.59 -4.81 1.93
CA SER A 398 -19.48 -3.75 2.40
C SER A 398 -19.20 -2.44 1.67
N GLY A 399 -20.21 -1.57 1.66
CA GLY A 399 -20.26 -0.38 0.82
C GLY A 399 -20.51 -0.75 -0.64
N ASN A 400 -20.66 0.28 -1.47
CA ASN A 400 -20.95 0.06 -2.88
C ASN A 400 -19.66 -0.12 -3.69
N LEU A 401 -19.36 -1.37 -4.06
CA LEU A 401 -18.24 -1.72 -4.94
C LEU A 401 -18.50 -1.46 -6.44
N LYS A 402 -19.75 -1.15 -6.82
CA LYS A 402 -20.12 -0.74 -8.19
C LYS A 402 -20.02 0.78 -8.37
N GLU A 403 -19.99 1.53 -7.27
CA GLU A 403 -19.84 3.00 -7.20
C GLU A 403 -18.40 3.50 -7.45
N ASP A 404 -17.63 2.76 -8.24
CA ASP A 404 -16.37 3.17 -8.87
C ASP A 404 -16.58 4.26 -9.94
N ILE A 405 -17.66 5.04 -9.81
CA ILE A 405 -18.04 6.18 -10.62
C ILE A 405 -17.56 7.40 -9.84
N ILE A 406 -16.79 8.26 -10.49
CA ILE A 406 -16.25 9.53 -9.93
C ILE A 406 -17.36 10.45 -9.37
N LYS A 407 -18.65 10.15 -9.66
CA LYS A 407 -19.80 10.93 -9.23
C LYS A 407 -20.41 10.31 -7.97
N PRO A 408 -20.44 11.02 -6.83
CA PRO A 408 -21.05 10.52 -5.60
C PRO A 408 -22.55 10.28 -5.82
N ILE A 409 -23.04 9.11 -5.36
CA ILE A 409 -24.48 8.87 -5.30
C ILE A 409 -25.04 9.68 -4.12
N PRO A 410 -26.09 10.50 -4.34
CA PRO A 410 -26.73 11.24 -3.27
C PRO A 410 -27.14 10.31 -2.12
N ASN A 411 -26.91 10.75 -0.89
CA ASN A 411 -27.29 10.05 0.35
C ASN A 411 -26.50 8.77 0.68
N THR A 412 -25.35 8.55 0.04
CA THR A 412 -24.45 7.43 0.36
C THR A 412 -23.27 7.96 1.18
N PRO A 413 -22.97 7.36 2.34
CA PRO A 413 -21.82 7.78 3.14
C PRO A 413 -20.51 7.63 2.38
N LYS A 414 -19.65 8.63 2.46
CA LYS A 414 -18.39 8.71 1.72
C LYS A 414 -17.18 8.35 2.57
N SER A 415 -17.32 8.42 3.88
CA SER A 415 -16.25 8.16 4.86
C SER A 415 -16.78 7.33 6.03
N CYS A 416 -17.72 6.45 5.73
CA CYS A 416 -18.25 5.49 6.68
C CYS A 416 -18.45 4.13 6.04
N LEU A 417 -17.95 3.10 6.72
CA LEU A 417 -18.10 1.72 6.34
C LEU A 417 -19.02 1.01 7.32
N ASP A 418 -20.07 0.35 6.81
CA ASP A 418 -20.96 -0.49 7.60
C ASP A 418 -20.36 -1.88 7.78
N MET A 419 -20.17 -2.32 9.01
CA MET A 419 -19.50 -3.59 9.34
C MET A 419 -20.47 -4.65 9.88
N ARG A 420 -21.77 -4.34 9.97
CA ARG A 420 -22.77 -5.21 10.61
C ARG A 420 -22.96 -6.54 9.88
N ASP A 421 -22.88 -6.51 8.56
CA ASP A 421 -23.04 -7.70 7.70
C ASP A 421 -21.70 -8.37 7.37
N ILE A 422 -20.57 -7.76 7.77
CA ILE A 422 -19.24 -8.34 7.61
C ILE A 422 -18.97 -9.30 8.75
N MET A 423 -18.40 -10.47 8.46
CA MET A 423 -18.02 -11.38 9.54
C MET A 423 -16.90 -10.78 10.41
N GLN A 424 -17.18 -10.70 11.71
CA GLN A 424 -16.30 -10.09 12.70
C GLN A 424 -15.96 -11.03 13.88
N PRO A 425 -14.76 -10.87 14.47
CA PRO A 425 -13.68 -9.96 14.07
C PRO A 425 -13.06 -10.34 12.73
N LEU A 426 -12.30 -9.44 12.09
CA LEU A 426 -11.64 -9.78 10.81
C LEU A 426 -10.79 -11.04 10.95
N PHE A 427 -10.63 -11.75 9.82
CA PHE A 427 -9.91 -13.02 9.71
C PHE A 427 -10.55 -14.20 10.47
N SER A 428 -11.83 -14.11 10.85
CA SER A 428 -12.58 -15.24 11.44
C SER A 428 -13.16 -16.22 10.39
N TYR A 429 -12.85 -16.02 9.11
CA TYR A 429 -13.28 -16.88 8.00
C TYR A 429 -12.72 -18.29 8.11
N ASN A 430 -13.63 -19.27 8.23
CA ASN A 430 -13.23 -20.67 8.19
C ASN A 430 -12.85 -21.06 6.75
N ARG A 431 -11.54 -21.10 6.51
CA ARG A 431 -10.94 -21.38 5.20
C ARG A 431 -11.22 -22.79 4.68
N TYR A 432 -11.63 -23.71 5.54
CA TYR A 432 -11.97 -25.08 5.14
C TYR A 432 -13.39 -25.19 4.54
N HIS A 433 -14.16 -24.09 4.60
CA HIS A 433 -15.51 -24.00 4.04
C HIS A 433 -15.62 -22.94 2.94
N LEU A 434 -14.50 -22.34 2.52
CA LEU A 434 -14.39 -21.37 1.42
C LEU A 434 -13.66 -21.98 0.23
#